data_AF-A0A6P1CXM9-F1
#
_entry.id   AF-A0A6P1CXM9-F1
#
_cell.length_a   1.000
_cell.length_b   1.000
_cell.length_c   1.000
_cell.angle_alpha   90.00
_cell.angle_beta   90.00
_cell.angle_gamma   90.00
#
_symmetry.space_group_name_H-M   'P 1'
#
loop_
_entity.id
_entity.type
_entity.pdbx_description
1 polymer ?
#
loop_
_entity_poly.entity_id
_entity_poly.type
_entity_poly.pdbx_seq_one_letter_code
_entity_poly.pdbx_strand_id
1 'polypeptide(L)'
;MARETGGPQGIALREAARQAGVAPNAAYTHFANKDALIQAVARVALAKLAATIVAEQEAVASTDDAAAAARARFHAVGTGYLRFAREEPGLFRTAFTTQTDVSAVAEPAAAGPTGRSAIDLLSDALDGLCDTGLLPPERRLGAEFKAWPTVHGLAYLAVDGPLRFLEPEQVDEMTAQLLDMLDRGL
;
A
#
# COMPACT_ATOMS: atom_id res chain seq x y z
N MET A 1 7.92 17.81 0.18
CA MET A 1 7.19 17.78 -1.11
C MET A 1 5.92 16.94 -1.04
N ALA A 2 5.88 15.72 -1.60
CA ALA A 2 4.62 15.00 -1.87
C ALA A 2 3.67 14.86 -0.65
N ARG A 3 4.22 14.53 0.54
CA ARG A 3 3.50 14.50 1.83
C ARG A 3 2.80 15.82 2.17
N GLU A 4 3.49 16.93 1.96
CA GLU A 4 3.12 18.28 2.42
C GLU A 4 2.17 18.98 1.43
N THR A 5 2.32 18.70 0.13
CA THR A 5 1.58 19.33 -0.96
C THR A 5 0.43 18.46 -1.50
N GLY A 6 0.14 17.34 -0.84
CA GLY A 6 -1.05 16.53 -1.10
C GLY A 6 -1.04 15.74 -2.41
N GLY A 7 0.12 15.33 -2.92
CA GLY A 7 0.21 14.38 -4.06
C GLY A 7 1.09 14.83 -5.23
N PRO A 8 0.96 14.19 -6.41
CA PRO A 8 1.90 14.33 -7.53
C PRO A 8 1.95 15.74 -8.13
N GLN A 9 0.86 16.51 -8.06
CA GLN A 9 0.79 17.85 -8.62
C GLN A 9 1.77 18.80 -7.93
N GLY A 10 1.94 18.64 -6.61
CA GLY A 10 2.88 19.42 -5.81
C GLY A 10 4.33 18.90 -5.84
N ILE A 11 4.65 17.87 -6.63
CA ILE A 11 6.04 17.44 -6.87
C ILE A 11 6.66 18.36 -7.93
N ALA A 12 7.42 19.36 -7.48
CA ALA A 12 8.15 20.28 -8.34
C ALA A 12 9.67 20.05 -8.23
N LEU A 13 10.33 19.73 -9.34
CA LEU A 13 11.75 19.34 -9.39
C LEU A 13 12.70 20.38 -8.74
N ARG A 14 12.49 21.67 -8.97
CA ARG A 14 13.30 22.76 -8.37
C ARG A 14 13.14 22.83 -6.86
N GLU A 15 11.93 22.61 -6.35
CA GLU A 15 11.62 22.71 -4.93
C GLU A 15 12.00 21.42 -4.19
N ALA A 16 11.90 20.27 -4.86
CA ALA A 16 12.50 19.01 -4.39
C ALA A 16 14.02 19.11 -4.27
N ALA A 17 14.71 19.71 -5.26
CA ALA A 17 16.14 19.98 -5.19
C ALA A 17 16.48 20.91 -4.02
N ARG A 18 15.69 21.99 -3.81
CA ARG A 18 15.83 22.93 -2.70
C ARG A 18 15.66 22.25 -1.34
N GLN A 19 14.64 21.41 -1.16
CA GLN A 19 14.41 20.64 0.08
C GLN A 19 15.52 19.59 0.31
N ALA A 20 16.05 18.98 -0.74
CA ALA A 20 17.16 18.02 -0.65
C ALA A 20 18.55 18.67 -0.51
N GLY A 21 18.64 20.02 -0.45
CA GLY A 21 19.90 20.74 -0.30
C GLY A 21 20.84 20.69 -1.52
N VAL A 22 20.34 20.26 -2.68
CA VAL A 22 21.14 20.11 -3.91
C VAL A 22 20.85 21.22 -4.92
N ALA A 23 21.84 21.57 -5.73
CA ALA A 23 21.67 22.55 -6.79
C ALA A 23 20.55 22.10 -7.78
N PRO A 24 19.65 22.99 -8.24
CA PRO A 24 18.56 22.61 -9.14
C PRO A 24 18.99 21.87 -10.41
N ASN A 25 20.19 22.16 -10.93
CA ASN A 25 20.75 21.47 -12.10
C ASN A 25 21.19 20.02 -11.80
N ALA A 26 21.55 19.69 -10.54
CA ALA A 26 21.88 18.32 -10.15
C ALA A 26 20.65 17.40 -10.19
N ALA A 27 19.46 17.92 -9.89
CA ALA A 27 18.21 17.16 -10.00
C ALA A 27 17.89 16.78 -11.45
N TYR A 28 18.21 17.63 -12.44
CA TYR A 28 18.14 17.30 -13.86
C TYR A 28 19.19 16.27 -14.32
N THR A 29 20.25 16.04 -13.54
CA THR A 29 21.24 14.98 -13.81
C THR A 29 20.71 13.60 -13.40
N HIS A 30 19.78 13.54 -12.45
CA HIS A 30 19.17 12.29 -11.97
C HIS A 30 17.79 12.00 -12.60
N PHE A 31 17.05 13.02 -13.00
CA PHE A 31 15.71 12.87 -13.59
C PHE A 31 15.58 13.64 -14.90
N ALA A 32 15.30 12.91 -16.00
CA ALA A 32 15.17 13.48 -17.33
C ALA A 32 14.03 14.50 -17.46
N ASN A 33 12.95 14.34 -16.70
CA ASN A 33 11.77 15.22 -16.68
C ASN A 33 10.98 15.09 -15.36
N LYS A 34 9.87 15.83 -15.24
CA LYS A 34 8.98 15.79 -14.06
C LYS A 34 8.42 14.37 -13.82
N ASP A 35 8.09 13.66 -14.88
CA ASP A 35 7.43 12.35 -14.80
C ASP A 35 8.41 11.28 -14.29
N ALA A 36 9.69 11.34 -14.70
CA ALA A 36 10.76 10.49 -14.18
C ALA A 36 10.99 10.70 -12.68
N LEU A 37 10.89 11.95 -12.18
CA LEU A 37 10.91 12.24 -10.74
C LEU A 37 9.67 11.66 -10.05
N ILE A 38 8.47 11.90 -10.61
CA ILE A 38 7.20 11.41 -10.06
C ILE A 38 7.21 9.87 -9.94
N GLN A 39 7.66 9.16 -10.98
CA GLN A 39 7.80 7.70 -10.96
C GLN A 39 8.84 7.21 -9.93
N ALA A 40 9.93 7.96 -9.71
CA ALA A 40 10.87 7.63 -8.64
C ALA A 40 10.27 7.82 -7.24
N VAL A 41 9.46 8.86 -7.03
CA VAL A 41 8.72 9.06 -5.77
C VAL A 41 7.64 7.98 -5.58
N ALA A 42 6.97 7.55 -6.65
CA ALA A 42 6.00 6.46 -6.62
C ALA A 42 6.64 5.14 -6.15
N ARG A 43 7.82 4.77 -6.67
CA ARG A 43 8.57 3.58 -6.18
C ARG A 43 8.94 3.69 -4.70
N VAL A 44 9.36 4.87 -4.23
CA VAL A 44 9.62 5.10 -2.79
C VAL A 44 8.34 5.00 -1.95
N ALA A 45 7.21 5.48 -2.47
CA ALA A 45 5.91 5.36 -1.83
C ALA A 45 5.46 3.89 -1.70
N LEU A 46 5.59 3.10 -2.77
CA LEU A 46 5.26 1.66 -2.76
C LEU A 46 6.19 0.85 -1.85
N ALA A 47 7.50 1.15 -1.86
CA ALA A 47 8.46 0.56 -0.92
C ALA A 47 8.11 0.86 0.54
N LYS A 48 7.63 2.07 0.84
CA LYS A 48 7.17 2.42 2.19
C LYS A 48 5.82 1.75 2.53
N LEU A 49 4.90 1.62 1.59
CA LEU A 49 3.66 0.84 1.76
C LEU A 49 3.98 -0.62 2.14
N ALA A 50 4.90 -1.27 1.43
CA ALA A 50 5.35 -2.62 1.75
C ALA A 50 5.99 -2.69 3.15
N ALA A 51 6.83 -1.72 3.53
CA ALA A 51 7.40 -1.65 4.88
C ALA A 51 6.34 -1.43 5.98
N THR A 52 5.29 -0.64 5.71
CA THR A 52 4.15 -0.48 6.64
C THR A 52 3.39 -1.79 6.81
N ILE A 53 3.17 -2.56 5.74
CA ILE A 53 2.54 -3.89 5.79
C ILE A 53 3.38 -4.89 6.61
N VAL A 54 4.69 -4.95 6.36
CA VAL A 54 5.60 -5.83 7.12
C VAL A 54 5.56 -5.50 8.62
N ALA A 55 5.56 -4.21 8.98
CA ALA A 55 5.46 -3.79 10.39
C ALA A 55 4.16 -4.24 11.07
N GLU A 56 3.01 -4.25 10.36
CA GLU A 56 1.77 -4.82 10.91
C GLU A 56 1.85 -6.35 11.05
N GLN A 57 2.46 -7.04 10.08
CA GLN A 57 2.61 -8.50 10.13
C GLN A 57 3.57 -8.96 11.24
N GLU A 58 4.62 -8.18 11.52
CA GLU A 58 5.54 -8.39 12.65
C GLU A 58 4.88 -8.09 14.01
N ALA A 59 3.88 -7.21 14.05
CA ALA A 59 3.10 -6.90 15.26
C ALA A 59 2.01 -7.94 15.59
N VAL A 60 1.74 -8.90 14.70
CA VAL A 60 0.77 -9.99 14.95
C VAL A 60 1.26 -10.86 16.12
N ALA A 61 0.41 -10.98 17.14
CA ALA A 61 0.70 -11.81 18.30
C ALA A 61 0.91 -13.29 17.93
N SER A 62 1.94 -13.91 18.50
CA SER A 62 2.20 -15.35 18.33
C SER A 62 1.05 -16.19 18.90
N THR A 63 0.68 -17.24 18.18
CA THR A 63 -0.34 -18.22 18.58
C THR A 63 0.03 -19.59 18.01
N ASP A 64 -0.34 -20.65 18.72
CA ASP A 64 -0.14 -22.04 18.28
C ASP A 64 -1.19 -22.48 17.24
N ASP A 65 -2.27 -21.72 17.07
CA ASP A 65 -3.27 -21.92 16.02
C ASP A 65 -2.78 -21.31 14.70
N ALA A 66 -2.30 -22.18 13.80
CA ALA A 66 -1.79 -21.80 12.49
C ALA A 66 -2.84 -21.07 11.62
N ALA A 67 -4.12 -21.45 11.71
CA ALA A 67 -5.20 -20.83 10.93
C ALA A 67 -5.49 -19.41 11.48
N ALA A 68 -5.58 -19.25 12.80
CA ALA A 68 -5.69 -17.94 13.43
C ALA A 68 -4.48 -17.04 13.07
N ALA A 69 -3.27 -17.59 13.04
CA ALA A 69 -2.06 -16.86 12.66
C ALA A 69 -2.05 -16.44 11.17
N ALA A 70 -2.54 -17.28 10.26
CA ALA A 70 -2.68 -16.95 8.84
C ALA A 70 -3.71 -15.84 8.62
N ARG A 71 -4.89 -15.96 9.26
CA ARG A 71 -5.93 -14.91 9.26
C ARG A 71 -5.42 -13.58 9.79
N ALA A 72 -4.74 -13.57 10.93
CA ALA A 72 -4.19 -12.36 11.51
C ALA A 72 -3.15 -11.69 10.58
N ARG A 73 -2.28 -12.48 9.91
CA ARG A 73 -1.33 -11.94 8.91
C ARG A 73 -2.02 -11.41 7.65
N PHE A 74 -3.14 -12.00 7.21
CA PHE A 74 -3.94 -11.47 6.11
C PHE A 74 -4.60 -10.14 6.49
N HIS A 75 -5.21 -10.04 7.68
CA HIS A 75 -5.76 -8.78 8.17
C HIS A 75 -4.68 -7.70 8.28
N ALA A 76 -3.49 -8.05 8.78
CA ALA A 76 -2.35 -7.14 8.88
C ALA A 76 -1.91 -6.53 7.52
N VAL A 77 -2.05 -7.24 6.40
CA VAL A 77 -1.82 -6.66 5.05
C VAL A 77 -2.79 -5.53 4.77
N GLY A 78 -4.07 -5.75 5.02
CA GLY A 78 -5.11 -4.72 4.80
C GLY A 78 -4.98 -3.53 5.76
N THR A 79 -4.70 -3.80 7.04
CA THR A 79 -4.45 -2.77 8.06
C THR A 79 -3.24 -1.91 7.68
N GLY A 80 -2.12 -2.51 7.27
CA GLY A 80 -0.91 -1.79 6.90
C GLY A 80 -1.10 -0.94 5.65
N TYR A 81 -1.90 -1.43 4.70
CA TYR A 81 -2.28 -0.68 3.51
C TYR A 81 -3.11 0.58 3.84
N LEU A 82 -4.14 0.43 4.68
CA LEU A 82 -5.01 1.53 5.10
C LEU A 82 -4.28 2.52 6.02
N ARG A 83 -3.43 2.04 6.92
CA ARG A 83 -2.56 2.89 7.74
C ARG A 83 -1.61 3.73 6.90
N PHE A 84 -0.96 3.13 5.89
CA PHE A 84 -0.14 3.89 4.95
C PHE A 84 -0.95 4.96 4.22
N ALA A 85 -2.14 4.63 3.72
CA ALA A 85 -2.99 5.60 3.03
C ALA A 85 -3.36 6.80 3.92
N ARG A 86 -3.68 6.55 5.19
CA ARG A 86 -4.06 7.57 6.20
C ARG A 86 -2.88 8.41 6.69
N GLU A 87 -1.75 7.79 7.02
CA GLU A 87 -0.55 8.48 7.50
C GLU A 87 0.19 9.25 6.38
N GLU A 88 0.03 8.82 5.13
CA GLU A 88 0.86 9.26 3.99
C GLU A 88 0.05 9.63 2.74
N PRO A 89 -1.05 10.39 2.83
CA PRO A 89 -2.00 10.58 1.73
C PRO A 89 -1.36 11.16 0.46
N GLY A 90 -0.35 12.03 0.60
CA GLY A 90 0.42 12.54 -0.52
C GLY A 90 1.32 11.51 -1.22
N LEU A 91 1.87 10.53 -0.48
CA LEU A 91 2.62 9.42 -1.06
C LEU A 91 1.67 8.37 -1.65
N PHE A 92 0.55 8.08 -0.98
CA PHE A 92 -0.51 7.22 -1.49
C PHE A 92 -1.04 7.70 -2.84
N ARG A 93 -1.44 8.98 -2.94
CA ARG A 93 -1.80 9.61 -4.23
C ARG A 93 -0.69 9.46 -5.27
N THR A 94 0.57 9.68 -4.89
CA THR A 94 1.69 9.58 -5.83
C THR A 94 1.93 8.15 -6.31
N ALA A 95 1.76 7.13 -5.46
CA ALA A 95 1.90 5.73 -5.84
C ALA A 95 0.84 5.29 -6.86
N PHE A 96 -0.42 5.69 -6.68
CA PHE A 96 -1.55 5.18 -7.44
C PHE A 96 -2.06 6.09 -8.57
N THR A 97 -1.53 7.32 -8.71
CA THR A 97 -1.76 8.17 -9.90
C THR A 97 -0.79 7.88 -11.05
N THR A 98 0.28 7.13 -10.80
CA THR A 98 1.36 6.85 -11.75
C THR A 98 1.33 5.44 -12.33
N GLN A 99 0.51 4.56 -11.75
CA GLN A 99 0.30 3.19 -12.18
C GLN A 99 -0.85 3.14 -13.20
N THR A 100 -0.50 3.07 -14.48
CA THR A 100 -1.46 2.95 -15.60
C THR A 100 -1.79 1.50 -15.97
N ASP A 101 -1.13 0.51 -15.38
CA ASP A 101 -1.36 -0.91 -15.61
C ASP A 101 -1.02 -1.75 -14.35
N VAL A 102 -1.62 -2.92 -14.22
CA VAL A 102 -1.41 -3.90 -13.14
C VAL A 102 0.06 -4.32 -13.04
N SER A 103 0.77 -4.40 -14.18
CA SER A 103 2.21 -4.69 -14.21
C SER A 103 3.06 -3.71 -13.39
N ALA A 104 2.64 -2.44 -13.28
CA ALA A 104 3.32 -1.41 -12.48
C ALA A 104 3.07 -1.56 -10.96
N VAL A 105 2.08 -2.38 -10.55
CA VAL A 105 1.81 -2.74 -9.14
C VAL A 105 2.73 -3.87 -8.68
N ALA A 106 3.12 -4.76 -9.60
CA ALA A 106 4.04 -5.88 -9.39
C ALA A 106 5.49 -5.59 -9.82
N GLU A 107 5.87 -4.32 -10.02
CA GLU A 107 7.24 -3.96 -10.37
C GLU A 107 8.22 -4.37 -9.26
N PRO A 108 9.31 -5.13 -9.54
CA PRO A 108 10.29 -5.50 -8.53
C PRO A 108 10.95 -4.29 -7.84
N ALA A 109 10.99 -3.14 -8.51
CA ALA A 109 11.51 -1.90 -7.94
C ALA A 109 10.59 -1.26 -6.88
N ALA A 110 9.34 -1.72 -6.76
CA ALA A 110 8.40 -1.38 -5.68
C ALA A 110 8.63 -2.19 -4.39
N ALA A 111 9.45 -3.26 -4.45
CA ALA A 111 9.71 -4.16 -3.32
C ALA A 111 10.62 -3.56 -2.23
N GLY A 112 11.32 -2.46 -2.51
CA GLY A 112 12.03 -1.68 -1.50
C GLY A 112 13.07 -2.45 -0.68
N PRO A 113 13.38 -1.99 0.55
CA PRO A 113 14.32 -2.66 1.45
C PRO A 113 13.83 -4.00 2.01
N THR A 114 12.51 -4.26 1.99
CA THR A 114 11.90 -5.52 2.45
C THR A 114 12.10 -6.66 1.45
N GLY A 115 12.45 -6.36 0.20
CA GLY A 115 12.59 -7.35 -0.88
C GLY A 115 11.26 -7.97 -1.33
N ARG A 116 10.13 -7.49 -0.80
CA ARG A 116 8.75 -7.93 -1.12
C ARG A 116 7.89 -6.71 -1.35
N SER A 117 7.17 -6.65 -2.48
CA SER A 117 6.20 -5.60 -2.77
C SER A 117 4.88 -5.83 -2.03
N ALA A 118 4.00 -4.83 -2.02
CA ALA A 118 2.69 -4.94 -1.38
C ALA A 118 1.80 -6.06 -1.99
N ILE A 119 1.93 -6.32 -3.30
CA ILE A 119 1.20 -7.42 -3.95
C ILE A 119 1.82 -8.78 -3.60
N ASP A 120 3.15 -8.87 -3.47
CA ASP A 120 3.81 -10.11 -3.03
C ASP A 120 3.42 -10.48 -1.59
N LEU A 121 3.29 -9.47 -0.70
CA LEU A 121 2.89 -9.65 0.70
C LEU A 121 1.41 -10.06 0.82
N LEU A 122 0.55 -9.59 -0.09
CA LEU A 122 -0.84 -10.04 -0.21
C LEU A 122 -0.90 -11.49 -0.72
N SER A 123 -0.11 -11.84 -1.74
CA SER A 123 -0.03 -13.20 -2.27
C SER A 123 0.38 -14.22 -1.20
N ASP A 124 1.45 -13.94 -0.44
CA ASP A 124 1.91 -14.79 0.67
C ASP A 124 0.82 -14.98 1.74
N ALA A 125 0.08 -13.92 2.07
CA ALA A 125 -0.99 -14.01 3.05
C ALA A 125 -2.14 -14.90 2.54
N LEU A 126 -2.49 -14.79 1.26
CA LEU A 126 -3.50 -15.64 0.60
C LEU A 126 -3.03 -17.09 0.47
N ASP A 127 -1.75 -17.33 0.21
CA ASP A 127 -1.14 -18.67 0.24
C ASP A 127 -1.22 -19.27 1.65
N GLY A 128 -0.90 -18.50 2.69
CA GLY A 128 -1.06 -18.93 4.09
C GLY A 128 -2.49 -19.26 4.50
N LEU A 129 -3.50 -18.54 3.97
CA LEU A 129 -4.92 -18.92 4.13
C LEU A 129 -5.25 -20.23 3.41
N CYS A 130 -4.63 -20.48 2.24
CA CYS A 130 -4.83 -21.71 1.48
C CYS A 130 -4.20 -22.93 2.18
N ASP A 131 -2.96 -22.79 2.65
CA ASP A 131 -2.21 -23.84 3.36
C ASP A 131 -2.88 -24.25 4.68
N THR A 132 -3.61 -23.32 5.31
CA THR A 132 -4.36 -23.55 6.55
C THR A 132 -5.81 -23.99 6.31
N GLY A 133 -6.24 -24.11 5.05
CA GLY A 133 -7.61 -24.51 4.67
C GLY A 133 -8.68 -23.45 4.92
N LEU A 134 -8.30 -22.21 5.25
CA LEU A 134 -9.21 -21.07 5.36
C LEU A 134 -9.67 -20.54 3.99
N LEU A 135 -8.81 -20.66 2.97
CA LEU A 135 -9.12 -20.31 1.58
C LEU A 135 -9.14 -21.59 0.72
N PRO A 136 -10.28 -21.98 0.11
CA PRO A 136 -10.31 -23.12 -0.79
C PRO A 136 -9.36 -22.93 -2.00
N PRO A 137 -8.53 -23.93 -2.38
CA PRO A 137 -7.54 -23.78 -3.46
C PRO A 137 -8.14 -23.32 -4.80
N GLU A 138 -9.38 -23.73 -5.10
CA GLU A 138 -10.10 -23.32 -6.32
C GLU A 138 -10.47 -21.83 -6.35
N ARG A 139 -10.43 -21.14 -5.20
CA ARG A 139 -10.69 -19.69 -5.07
C ARG A 139 -9.42 -18.84 -4.96
N ARG A 140 -8.27 -19.47 -4.73
CA ARG A 140 -6.97 -18.81 -4.54
C ARG A 140 -6.51 -18.03 -5.77
N LEU A 141 -6.73 -18.56 -6.97
CA LEU A 141 -6.31 -17.90 -8.22
C LEU A 141 -7.02 -16.56 -8.41
N GLY A 142 -6.26 -15.46 -8.39
CA GLY A 142 -6.78 -14.11 -8.56
C GLY A 142 -7.55 -13.57 -7.36
N ALA A 143 -7.39 -14.17 -6.17
CA ALA A 143 -7.93 -13.64 -4.92
C ALA A 143 -7.39 -12.23 -4.60
N GLU A 144 -6.19 -11.90 -5.08
CA GLU A 144 -5.60 -10.56 -5.05
C GLU A 144 -6.52 -9.53 -5.71
N PHE A 145 -7.12 -9.86 -6.85
CA PHE A 145 -8.05 -8.98 -7.59
C PHE A 145 -9.44 -8.86 -6.94
N LYS A 146 -9.70 -9.60 -5.85
CA LYS A 146 -10.85 -9.40 -4.97
C LYS A 146 -10.44 -8.53 -3.77
N ALA A 147 -9.36 -8.92 -3.08
CA ALA A 147 -8.92 -8.27 -1.85
C ALA A 147 -8.37 -6.85 -2.06
N TRP A 148 -7.48 -6.66 -3.05
CA TRP A 148 -6.82 -5.37 -3.27
C TRP A 148 -7.80 -4.26 -3.67
N PRO A 149 -8.71 -4.43 -4.66
CA PRO A 149 -9.67 -3.36 -5.01
C PRO A 149 -10.61 -2.98 -3.86
N THR A 150 -10.97 -3.93 -2.99
CA THR A 150 -11.80 -3.68 -1.81
C THR A 150 -11.08 -2.80 -0.79
N VAL A 151 -9.83 -3.14 -0.42
CA VAL A 151 -9.01 -2.33 0.51
C VAL A 151 -8.60 -0.99 -0.11
N HIS A 152 -8.22 -0.98 -1.39
CA HIS A 152 -7.90 0.24 -2.14
C HIS A 152 -9.12 1.17 -2.22
N GLY A 153 -10.32 0.63 -2.42
CA GLY A 153 -11.57 1.39 -2.44
C GLY A 153 -11.80 2.14 -1.14
N LEU A 154 -11.71 1.47 0.01
CA LEU A 154 -11.83 2.14 1.32
C LEU A 154 -10.72 3.19 1.52
N ALA A 155 -9.47 2.87 1.19
CA ALA A 155 -8.34 3.78 1.31
C ALA A 155 -8.54 5.06 0.48
N TYR A 156 -8.94 4.93 -0.79
CA TYR A 156 -9.25 6.06 -1.66
C TYR A 156 -10.45 6.87 -1.13
N LEU A 157 -11.51 6.20 -0.67
CA LEU A 157 -12.70 6.87 -0.14
C LEU A 157 -12.41 7.66 1.15
N ALA A 158 -11.48 7.19 1.98
CA ALA A 158 -11.01 7.86 3.19
C ALA A 158 -9.99 8.99 2.92
N VAL A 159 -9.14 8.88 1.90
CA VAL A 159 -8.12 9.89 1.58
C VAL A 159 -8.66 11.04 0.70
N ASP A 160 -9.47 10.71 -0.32
CA ASP A 160 -9.94 11.66 -1.33
C ASP A 160 -11.46 11.64 -1.54
N GLY A 161 -12.13 10.53 -1.22
CA GLY A 161 -13.59 10.41 -1.33
C GLY A 161 -14.38 11.07 -0.20
N PRO A 162 -15.67 10.71 -0.03
CA PRO A 162 -16.57 11.32 0.94
C PRO A 162 -16.28 10.91 2.40
N LEU A 163 -15.53 9.83 2.63
CA LEU A 163 -15.24 9.33 3.98
C LEU A 163 -14.10 10.11 4.67
N ARG A 164 -13.42 11.02 3.96
CA ARG A 164 -12.36 11.89 4.50
C ARG A 164 -12.79 12.84 5.64
N PHE A 165 -14.09 12.89 5.93
CA PHE A 165 -14.68 13.69 7.01
C PHE A 165 -15.10 12.84 8.22
N LEU A 166 -14.85 11.54 8.18
CA LEU A 166 -15.03 10.66 9.34
C LEU A 166 -13.84 10.80 10.30
N GLU A 167 -14.10 10.59 11.58
CA GLU A 167 -13.06 10.52 12.59
C GLU A 167 -12.21 9.25 12.40
N PRO A 168 -10.92 9.24 12.80
CA PRO A 168 -10.01 8.10 12.59
C PRO A 168 -10.58 6.77 13.11
N GLU A 169 -11.21 6.79 14.27
CA GLU A 169 -11.80 5.61 14.93
C GLU A 169 -12.91 4.98 14.09
N GLN A 170 -13.67 5.79 13.34
CA GLN A 170 -14.71 5.29 12.43
C GLN A 170 -14.10 4.62 11.20
N VAL A 171 -12.98 5.14 10.69
CA VAL A 171 -12.24 4.53 9.58
C VAL A 171 -11.56 3.23 10.03
N ASP A 172 -11.05 3.18 11.25
CA ASP A 172 -10.46 1.97 11.84
C ASP A 172 -11.55 0.89 12.10
N GLU A 173 -12.76 1.27 12.55
CA GLU A 173 -13.90 0.33 12.65
C GLU A 173 -14.32 -0.19 11.27
N MET A 174 -14.48 0.69 10.28
CA MET A 174 -14.78 0.28 8.90
C MET A 174 -13.69 -0.61 8.32
N THR A 175 -12.41 -0.39 8.68
CA THR A 175 -11.28 -1.23 8.28
C THR A 175 -11.44 -2.64 8.84
N ALA A 176 -11.71 -2.79 10.14
CA ALA A 176 -11.93 -4.10 10.76
C ALA A 176 -13.11 -4.84 10.11
N GLN A 177 -14.25 -4.16 9.91
CA GLN A 177 -15.43 -4.73 9.26
C GLN A 177 -15.17 -5.17 7.80
N LEU A 178 -14.38 -4.39 7.05
CA LEU A 178 -14.01 -4.70 5.67
C LEU A 178 -13.13 -5.96 5.57
N LEU A 179 -12.18 -6.12 6.49
CA LEU A 179 -11.28 -7.27 6.51
C LEU A 179 -12.02 -8.55 6.94
N ASP A 180 -12.91 -8.45 7.94
CA ASP A 180 -13.85 -9.52 8.32
C ASP A 180 -14.75 -9.95 7.15
N MET A 181 -15.19 -9.00 6.32
CA MET A 181 -15.97 -9.30 5.12
C MET A 181 -15.13 -9.99 4.04
N LEU A 182 -13.87 -9.60 3.85
CA LEU A 182 -12.95 -10.22 2.90
C LEU A 182 -12.60 -11.65 3.32
N ASP A 183 -12.22 -11.88 4.58
CA ASP A 183 -11.93 -13.21 5.13
C ASP A 183 -13.08 -14.21 4.92
N ARG A 184 -14.33 -13.76 5.06
CA ARG A 184 -15.53 -14.60 4.83
C ARG A 184 -15.94 -14.70 3.37
N GLY A 185 -15.48 -13.79 2.51
CA GLY A 185 -15.90 -13.65 1.12
C GLY A 185 -14.95 -14.25 0.08
N LEU A 186 -13.72 -14.61 0.49
CA LEU A 186 -12.70 -15.20 -0.38
C LEU A 186 -12.99 -16.66 -0.76
#